data_AF-A0A939KNB9-F1
#
_entry.id   AF-A0A939KNB9-F1
#
_cell.length_a   1.000
_cell.length_b   1.000
_cell.length_c   1.000
_cell.angle_alpha   90.00
_cell.angle_beta   90.00
_cell.angle_gamma   90.00
#
_symmetry.space_group_name_H-M   'P 1'
#
loop_
_entity.id
_entity.type
_entity.pdbx_description
1 polymer ?
#
loop_
_entity_poly.entity_id
_entity_poly.type
_entity_poly.pdbx_seq_one_letter_code
_entity_poly.pdbx_strand_id
1 'polypeptide(L)'
;MLFPQKSLDRLLKPPFPIIAEPRLQSDPVADMAAFAAREKNALNSFGWTDRSRGIGHIPIDQAMQEILREGIPGWPAPEKAAP
;
A
#
# COMPACT_ATOMS: atom_id res chain seq x y z
N MET A 1 15.51 -11.28 -22.18
CA MET A 1 15.68 -9.84 -21.90
C MET A 1 17.16 -9.56 -21.70
N LEU A 2 17.78 -8.84 -22.63
CA LEU A 2 19.16 -8.35 -22.53
C LEU A 2 19.10 -6.94 -21.94
N PHE A 3 19.75 -6.70 -20.80
CA PHE A 3 20.04 -5.34 -20.34
C PHE A 3 21.41 -4.92 -20.89
N PRO A 4 21.55 -3.90 -21.74
CA PRO A 4 22.86 -3.38 -22.13
C PRO A 4 23.34 -2.36 -21.09
N GLN A 5 24.08 -2.80 -20.07
CA GLN A 5 24.77 -1.91 -19.13
C GLN A 5 26.25 -1.78 -19.51
N LYS A 6 26.61 -0.84 -20.39
CA LYS A 6 28.03 -0.50 -20.63
C LYS A 6 28.33 1.00 -20.75
N SER A 7 27.53 1.89 -20.18
CA SER A 7 27.81 3.34 -20.26
C SER A 7 27.62 4.16 -19.00
N LEU A 8 27.02 3.66 -17.92
CA LEU A 8 26.78 4.50 -16.73
C LEU A 8 28.02 4.67 -15.84
N ASP A 9 28.85 3.63 -15.73
CA ASP A 9 30.05 3.64 -14.86
C ASP A 9 31.10 4.68 -15.30
N ARG A 10 31.06 5.11 -16.57
CA ARG A 10 32.01 6.09 -17.13
C ARG A 10 31.80 7.51 -16.60
N LEU A 11 30.63 7.82 -16.04
CA LEU A 11 30.28 9.16 -15.55
C LEU A 11 30.50 9.33 -14.04
N LEU A 12 30.68 8.23 -13.30
CA LEU A 12 30.94 8.28 -11.87
C LEU A 12 32.42 8.57 -11.63
N LYS A 13 32.72 9.82 -11.23
CA LYS A 13 34.06 10.21 -10.78
C LYS A 13 34.25 9.70 -9.34
N PRO A 14 35.33 8.98 -9.02
CA PRO A 14 35.60 8.55 -7.67
C PRO A 14 35.85 9.76 -6.73
N PRO A 15 35.62 9.61 -5.41
CA PRO A 15 35.21 8.38 -4.73
C PRO A 15 33.70 8.13 -4.82
N PHE A 16 33.32 6.87 -4.99
CA PHE A 16 31.92 6.45 -4.93
C PHE A 16 31.37 6.60 -3.51
N PRO A 17 30.05 6.88 -3.34
CA PRO A 17 29.43 6.84 -2.03
C PRO A 17 29.54 5.42 -1.45
N ILE A 18 29.92 5.32 -0.18
CA ILE A 18 29.89 4.04 0.55
C ILE A 18 28.41 3.72 0.81
N ILE A 19 27.85 2.80 0.03
CA ILE A 19 26.51 2.26 0.27
C ILE A 19 26.67 1.21 1.37
N ALA A 20 25.97 1.40 2.49
CA ALA A 20 25.94 0.40 3.54
C ALA A 20 25.41 -0.93 2.98
N GLU A 21 26.03 -2.04 3.40
CA GLU A 21 25.59 -3.36 2.97
C GLU A 21 24.12 -3.59 3.35
N PRO A 22 23.31 -4.18 2.45
CA PRO A 22 21.92 -4.49 2.76
C PRO A 22 21.88 -5.43 3.97
N ARG A 23 21.11 -5.05 4.99
CA ARG A 23 20.93 -5.88 6.18
C ARG A 23 19.96 -7.01 5.88
N LEU A 24 20.33 -8.23 6.30
CA LEU A 24 19.43 -9.36 6.23
C LEU A 24 18.30 -9.20 7.25
N GLN A 25 17.06 -9.42 6.81
CA GLN A 25 15.90 -9.52 7.71
C GLN A 25 16.03 -10.81 8.53
N SER A 26 16.07 -10.69 9.86
CA SER A 26 16.42 -11.80 10.75
C SER A 26 15.34 -12.88 10.85
N ASP A 27 14.07 -12.48 10.88
CA ASP A 27 12.94 -13.41 10.90
C ASP A 27 11.80 -12.92 10.00
N PRO A 28 11.86 -13.25 8.70
CA PRO A 28 10.86 -12.78 7.77
C PRO A 28 9.45 -13.28 8.01
N VAL A 29 9.30 -14.41 8.69
CA VAL A 29 7.98 -14.99 8.95
C VAL A 29 7.30 -14.22 10.08
N ALA A 30 8.03 -13.96 11.17
CA ALA A 30 7.50 -13.16 12.27
C ALA A 30 7.18 -11.73 11.83
N ASP A 31 8.08 -11.10 11.06
CA ASP A 31 7.86 -9.74 10.55
C ASP A 31 6.62 -9.65 9.66
N MET A 32 6.42 -10.62 8.77
CA MET A 32 5.23 -10.69 7.91
C MET A 32 3.94 -10.92 8.71
N ALA A 33 3.99 -11.77 9.74
CA ALA A 33 2.84 -12.00 10.61
C ALA A 33 2.45 -10.75 11.40
N ALA A 34 3.43 -10.04 11.95
CA ALA A 34 3.22 -8.78 12.67
C ALA A 34 2.65 -7.69 11.76
N PHE A 35 3.19 -7.58 10.53
CA PHE A 35 2.66 -6.67 9.52
C PHE A 35 1.20 -7.00 9.18
N ALA A 36 0.89 -8.25 8.84
CA ALA A 36 -0.46 -8.67 8.50
C ALA A 36 -1.46 -8.42 9.64
N ALA A 37 -1.06 -8.67 10.90
CA ALA A 37 -1.90 -8.41 12.06
C ALA A 37 -2.20 -6.92 12.23
N ARG A 38 -1.19 -6.05 12.04
CA ARG A 38 -1.36 -4.59 12.10
C ARG A 38 -2.33 -4.09 11.03
N GLU A 39 -2.12 -4.52 9.78
CA GLU A 39 -2.97 -4.10 8.65
C GLU A 39 -4.41 -4.59 8.84
N LYS A 40 -4.59 -5.84 9.28
CA LYS A 40 -5.91 -6.38 9.58
C LYS A 40 -6.60 -5.59 10.70
N ASN A 41 -5.86 -5.16 11.72
CA ASN A 41 -6.45 -4.36 12.79
C ASN A 41 -6.90 -2.98 12.28
N ALA A 42 -6.07 -2.30 11.49
CA ALA A 42 -6.44 -1.02 10.87
C ALA A 42 -7.68 -1.13 9.97
N LEU A 43 -7.83 -2.22 9.21
CA LEU A 43 -9.01 -2.44 8.37
C LEU A 43 -10.29 -2.70 9.17
N ASN A 44 -10.19 -3.35 10.34
CA ASN A 44 -11.35 -3.84 11.09
C ASN A 44 -11.68 -3.00 12.33
N SER A 45 -11.06 -1.84 12.49
CA SER A 45 -11.25 -0.98 13.65
C SER A 45 -11.54 0.46 13.25
N PHE A 46 -11.96 1.25 14.24
CA PHE A 46 -12.04 2.69 14.11
C PHE A 46 -10.68 3.30 14.44
N GLY A 47 -10.34 4.38 13.74
CA GLY A 47 -9.15 5.14 14.07
C GLY A 47 -9.06 6.47 13.36
N TRP A 48 -7.96 7.17 13.63
CA TRP A 48 -7.68 8.47 13.01
C TRP A 48 -6.77 8.30 11.80
N THR A 49 -7.15 8.91 10.69
CA THR A 49 -6.27 9.06 9.51
C THR A 49 -5.53 10.40 9.61
N ASP A 50 -6.23 11.46 9.98
CA ASP A 50 -5.65 12.74 10.36
C ASP A 50 -6.43 13.34 11.54
N ARG A 51 -5.88 13.17 12.74
CA ARG A 51 -6.51 13.65 13.97
C ARG A 51 -6.58 15.18 14.03
N SER A 52 -5.62 15.89 13.43
CA SER A 52 -5.57 17.35 13.46
C SER A 52 -6.70 17.97 12.65
N ARG A 53 -7.07 17.30 11.54
CA ARG A 53 -8.16 17.71 10.65
C ARG A 53 -9.50 17.05 10.99
N GLY A 54 -9.56 16.23 12.03
CA GLY A 54 -10.77 15.50 12.41
C GLY A 54 -11.19 14.42 11.41
N ILE A 55 -10.25 13.85 10.65
CA ILE A 55 -10.52 12.82 9.65
C ILE A 55 -10.22 11.44 10.24
N GLY A 56 -11.27 10.65 10.45
CA GLY A 56 -11.18 9.25 10.91
C GLY A 56 -11.48 8.24 9.80
N HIS A 57 -11.15 6.97 10.05
CA HIS A 57 -11.64 5.83 9.29
C HIS A 57 -12.58 4.98 10.17
N ILE A 58 -13.48 4.28 9.49
CA ILE A 58 -14.39 3.28 10.07
C ILE A 58 -13.95 1.88 9.61
N PRO A 59 -14.38 0.80 10.30
CA PRO A 59 -14.15 -0.56 9.83
C PRO A 59 -14.61 -0.76 8.39
N ILE A 60 -13.80 -1.45 7.59
CA ILE A 60 -14.01 -1.59 6.14
C ILE A 60 -15.36 -2.22 5.80
N ASP A 61 -15.82 -3.20 6.59
CA ASP A 61 -17.12 -3.82 6.38
C ASP A 61 -18.27 -2.81 6.53
N GLN A 62 -18.16 -1.89 7.49
CA GLN A 62 -19.14 -0.83 7.65
C GLN A 62 -19.07 0.18 6.50
N ALA A 63 -17.87 0.57 6.07
CA ALA A 63 -17.69 1.45 4.92
C ALA A 63 -18.31 0.85 3.64
N MET A 64 -18.08 -0.44 3.39
CA MET A 64 -18.69 -1.14 2.27
C MET A 64 -20.22 -1.12 2.36
N GLN A 65 -20.79 -1.33 3.54
CA GLN A 65 -22.24 -1.28 3.73
C GLN A 65 -22.82 0.13 3.53
N GLU A 66 -22.13 1.17 3.98
CA GLU A 66 -22.53 2.56 3.75
C GLU A 66 -22.53 2.89 2.26
N ILE A 67 -21.47 2.51 1.55
CA ILE A 67 -21.37 2.64 0.10
C ILE A 67 -22.50 1.91 -0.63
N LEU A 68 -22.86 0.70 -0.19
CA LEU A 68 -23.97 -0.05 -0.78
C LEU A 68 -25.33 0.63 -0.55
N ARG A 69 -25.51 1.32 0.59
CA ARG A 69 -26.75 2.04 0.92
C ARG A 69 -26.87 3.35 0.16
N GLU A 70 -25.80 4.13 0.10
CA GLU A 70 -25.79 5.47 -0.49
C GLU A 70 -25.55 5.45 -2.00
N GLY A 71 -24.89 4.39 -2.49
CA GLY A 71 -24.37 4.32 -3.85
C GLY A 71 -23.15 5.22 -4.03
N ILE A 72 -22.39 4.99 -5.09
CA ILE A 72 -21.25 5.84 -5.45
C ILE A 72 -21.69 6.78 -6.58
N PRO A 73 -21.73 8.10 -6.38
CA PRO A 73 -22.07 9.05 -7.44
C PRO A 73 -21.14 8.90 -8.65
N GLY A 74 -21.73 8.76 -9.84
CA GLY A 74 -20.96 8.60 -11.09
C GLY A 74 -20.36 7.21 -11.31
N TRP A 75 -20.68 6.23 -10.46
CA TRP A 75 -20.29 4.84 -10.72
C TRP A 75 -21.07 4.28 -11.92
N PRO A 76 -20.39 3.67 -12.91
CA PRO A 76 -21.08 3.10 -14.05
C PRO A 76 -22.06 2.03 -13.56
N ALA A 77 -23.35 2.21 -13.86
CA ALA A 77 -24.30 1.14 -13.70
C ALA A 77 -23.83 -0.02 -14.59
N PRO A 78 -23.90 -1.28 -14.11
CA PRO A 78 -23.66 -2.42 -14.99
C PRO A 78 -24.61 -2.26 -16.18
N GLU A 79 -24.05 -2.22 -17.38
CA GLU A 79 -24.80 -2.29 -18.64
C GLU A 79 -25.72 -3.50 -18.49
N LYS A 80 -27.04 -3.28 -18.50
CA LYS A 80 -28.03 -4.36 -18.35
C LYS A 80 -27.60 -5.50 -19.25
N ALA A 81 -27.22 -6.63 -18.65
CA ALA A 81 -26.96 -7.85 -19.41
C ALA A 81 -28.22 -8.13 -20.23
N ALA A 82 -28.10 -7.95 -21.55
CA ALA A 82 -29.15 -8.26 -22.50
C ALA A 82 -29.49 -9.75 -22.37
N PRO A 83 -30.78 -10.14 -22.49
CA PRO A 83 -31.23 -11.52 -22.34
C PRO A 83 -30.61 -12.46 -23.38
#